data_AF-A0A7W0SFM4-F1
#
_entry.id   AF-A0A7W0SFM4-F1
#
_cell.length_a   1.000
_cell.length_b   1.000
_cell.length_c   1.000
_cell.angle_alpha   90.00
_cell.angle_beta   90.00
_cell.angle_gamma   90.00
#
_symmetry.space_group_name_H-M   'P 1'
#
loop_
_entity.id
_entity.type
_entity.pdbx_description
1 polymer ?
#
loop_
_entity_poly.entity_id
_entity_poly.type
_entity_poly.pdbx_seq_one_letter_code
_entity_poly.pdbx_strand_id
1 'polypeptide(L)'
;MPLATRPVDSVIDLRATQRAKVEAWHLVLFHWLLREIHQPAAFLFPLRIFIGVGWMRSFAEKFTDPAWLGGRAVGNFLGDQTVNGAVPIPQYDWLIDAVLSPAGPVIGWLVMLLQLVIGLAIISGTDTNLAFLIGIVMNVNFMLAGEINPSAFYIVIQTVLFVMGAGGVIGFDSVLAKQRPTPSLLIVARPDPRETSERDRTAIDVLALLAGLMSWLGFAHVNDFSPTGIIDPGLVLGTVMAVTTFSLLILRLRLVDLSPVFATKPDPGWTLLGREKVRDLRR
;
A
#
# COMPACT_ATOMS: atom_id res chain seq x y z
N MET A 1 -11.68 -40.80 -62.84
CA MET A 1 -10.81 -40.67 -61.65
C MET A 1 -10.54 -39.18 -61.45
N PRO A 2 -11.22 -38.48 -60.52
CA PRO A 2 -10.98 -37.05 -60.31
C PRO A 2 -9.83 -36.86 -59.31
N LEU A 3 -8.86 -36.03 -59.71
CA LEU A 3 -7.71 -35.61 -58.90
C LEU A 3 -8.18 -34.63 -57.81
N ALA A 4 -7.98 -35.00 -56.55
CA ALA A 4 -8.20 -34.13 -55.41
C ALA A 4 -7.09 -33.07 -55.33
N THR A 5 -7.43 -31.81 -55.64
CA THR A 5 -6.58 -30.65 -55.36
C THR A 5 -6.59 -30.37 -53.86
N ARG A 6 -5.43 -30.50 -53.20
CA ARG A 6 -5.24 -30.19 -51.77
C ARG A 6 -5.20 -28.67 -51.51
N PRO A 7 -5.55 -28.21 -50.29
CA PRO A 7 -5.85 -26.81 -49.99
C PRO A 7 -4.57 -26.00 -49.77
N VAL A 8 -4.31 -25.02 -50.63
CA VAL A 8 -3.25 -24.02 -50.44
C VAL A 8 -3.80 -22.73 -49.83
N ASP A 9 -5.09 -22.46 -50.03
CA ASP A 9 -5.75 -21.21 -49.60
C ASP A 9 -5.89 -21.09 -48.07
N SER A 10 -6.02 -22.20 -47.35
CA SER A 10 -6.22 -22.18 -45.89
C SER A 10 -4.99 -21.75 -45.10
N VAL A 11 -3.78 -21.92 -45.63
CA VAL A 11 -2.53 -21.59 -44.92
C VAL A 11 -2.17 -20.11 -45.07
N ILE A 12 -2.48 -19.51 -46.22
CA ILE A 12 -2.25 -18.07 -46.47
C ILE A 12 -3.21 -17.24 -45.61
N ASP A 13 -4.47 -17.68 -45.52
CA ASP A 13 -5.49 -17.05 -44.67
C ASP A 13 -5.08 -17.05 -43.20
N LEU A 14 -4.66 -18.19 -42.65
CA LEU A 14 -4.20 -18.31 -41.25
C LEU A 14 -3.03 -17.38 -40.91
N ARG A 15 -2.06 -17.22 -41.82
CA ARG A 15 -0.91 -16.31 -41.62
C ARG A 15 -1.33 -14.84 -41.70
N ALA A 16 -2.32 -14.51 -42.52
CA ALA A 16 -2.88 -13.17 -42.60
C ALA A 16 -3.72 -12.85 -41.35
N THR A 17 -4.55 -13.78 -40.87
CA THR A 17 -5.31 -13.61 -39.62
C THR A 17 -4.40 -13.56 -38.39
N GLN A 18 -3.32 -14.36 -38.35
CA GLN A 18 -2.32 -14.28 -37.28
C GLN A 18 -1.59 -12.94 -37.28
N ARG A 19 -1.18 -12.42 -38.44
CA ARG A 19 -0.59 -11.08 -38.54
C ARG A 19 -1.57 -9.99 -38.09
N ALA A 20 -2.81 -10.03 -38.55
CA ALA A 20 -3.84 -9.06 -38.14
C ALA A 20 -4.12 -9.11 -36.62
N LYS A 21 -4.11 -10.30 -36.01
CA LYS A 21 -4.21 -10.45 -34.54
C LYS A 21 -2.99 -9.87 -33.82
N VAL A 22 -1.78 -10.13 -34.31
CA VAL A 22 -0.53 -9.59 -33.74
C VAL A 22 -0.48 -8.07 -33.86
N GLU A 23 -0.90 -7.50 -34.99
CA GLU A 23 -1.00 -6.05 -35.20
C GLU A 23 -2.04 -5.39 -34.27
N ALA A 24 -3.13 -6.09 -33.95
CA ALA A 24 -4.16 -5.58 -33.04
C ALA A 24 -3.74 -5.56 -31.56
N TRP A 25 -2.86 -6.46 -31.11
CA TRP A 25 -2.46 -6.54 -29.69
C TRP A 25 -1.76 -5.28 -29.19
N HIS A 26 -0.90 -4.67 -30.02
CA HIS A 26 -0.24 -3.42 -29.66
C HIS A 26 -1.23 -2.26 -29.50
N LEU A 27 -2.29 -2.23 -30.32
CA LEU A 27 -3.35 -1.22 -30.19
C LEU A 27 -4.20 -1.44 -28.93
N VAL A 28 -4.52 -2.70 -28.60
CA VAL A 28 -5.24 -3.04 -27.36
C VAL A 28 -4.41 -2.67 -26.14
N LEU A 29 -3.12 -3.03 -26.13
CA LEU A 29 -2.20 -2.69 -25.04
C LEU A 29 -2.00 -1.18 -24.91
N PHE A 30 -1.80 -0.49 -26.04
CA PHE A 30 -1.64 0.97 -26.07
C PHE A 30 -2.90 1.67 -25.54
N HIS A 31 -4.09 1.26 -25.99
CA HIS A 31 -5.35 1.82 -25.52
C HIS A 31 -5.59 1.52 -24.03
N TRP A 32 -5.27 0.30 -23.58
CA TRP A 32 -5.30 -0.04 -22.16
C TRP A 32 -4.36 0.87 -21.37
N LEU A 33 -3.10 1.02 -21.79
CA LEU A 33 -2.11 1.84 -21.10
C LEU A 33 -2.53 3.31 -21.07
N LEU A 34 -3.03 3.87 -22.19
CA LEU A 34 -3.57 5.22 -22.23
C LEU A 34 -4.71 5.42 -21.23
N ARG A 35 -5.60 4.44 -21.09
CA ARG A 35 -6.66 4.49 -20.07
C ARG A 35 -6.07 4.47 -18.66
N GLU A 36 -5.09 3.61 -18.40
CA GLU A 36 -4.46 3.49 -17.09
C GLU A 36 -3.70 4.76 -16.68
N ILE A 37 -2.94 5.41 -17.58
CA ILE A 37 -2.17 6.63 -17.26
C ILE A 37 -3.05 7.85 -16.99
N HIS A 38 -4.30 7.86 -17.48
CA HIS A 38 -5.26 8.93 -17.20
C HIS A 38 -6.04 8.70 -15.90
N GLN A 39 -5.85 7.56 -15.23
CA GLN A 39 -6.45 7.35 -13.93
C GLN A 39 -5.84 8.29 -12.89
N PRO A 40 -6.63 8.80 -11.92
CA PRO A 40 -6.13 9.76 -10.92
C PRO A 40 -4.92 9.29 -10.12
N ALA A 41 -4.78 7.99 -9.87
CA ALA A 41 -3.65 7.43 -9.12
C ALA A 41 -2.40 7.13 -9.97
N ALA A 42 -2.45 7.30 -11.30
CA ALA A 42 -1.35 6.93 -12.19
C ALA A 42 -0.05 7.69 -11.92
N PHE A 43 -0.13 8.94 -11.45
CA PHE A 43 1.06 9.73 -11.09
C PHE A 43 1.84 9.12 -9.91
N LEU A 44 1.22 8.24 -9.12
CA LEU A 44 1.88 7.52 -8.01
C LEU A 44 2.61 6.26 -8.48
N PHE A 45 2.48 5.86 -9.74
CA PHE A 45 3.14 4.66 -10.27
C PHE A 45 4.67 4.71 -10.10
N PRO A 46 5.40 5.81 -10.41
CA PRO A 46 6.83 5.87 -10.13
C PRO A 46 7.19 5.67 -8.66
N LEU A 47 6.39 6.25 -7.75
CA LEU A 47 6.56 6.08 -6.31
C LEU A 47 6.31 4.64 -5.85
N ARG A 48 5.33 3.96 -6.46
CA ARG A 48 5.07 2.53 -6.24
C ARG A 48 6.26 1.68 -6.67
N ILE A 49 6.80 1.91 -7.86
CA ILE A 49 7.98 1.20 -8.36
C ILE A 49 9.18 1.46 -7.45
N PHE A 50 9.40 2.70 -7.02
CA PHE A 50 10.48 3.05 -6.10
C PHE A 50 10.41 2.25 -4.79
N ILE A 51 9.23 2.15 -4.16
CA ILE A 51 9.07 1.31 -2.96
C ILE A 51 9.27 -0.18 -3.27
N GLY A 52 8.70 -0.68 -4.35
CA GLY A 52 8.87 -2.07 -4.76
C GLY A 52 10.34 -2.44 -4.97
N VAL A 53 11.12 -1.58 -5.63
CA VAL A 53 12.57 -1.75 -5.81
C VAL A 53 13.31 -1.66 -4.47
N GLY A 54 12.86 -0.78 -3.56
CA GLY A 54 13.40 -0.70 -2.19
C GLY A 54 13.31 -2.04 -1.44
N TRP A 55 12.20 -2.75 -1.57
CA TRP A 55 12.03 -4.10 -1.04
C TRP A 55 12.94 -5.13 -1.73
N MET A 56 13.02 -5.09 -3.06
CA MET A 56 13.89 -6.00 -3.82
C MET A 56 15.37 -5.82 -3.47
N ARG A 57 15.81 -4.57 -3.28
CA ARG A 57 17.16 -4.25 -2.78
C ARG A 57 17.38 -4.85 -1.38
N SER A 58 16.42 -4.63 -0.47
CA SER A 58 16.51 -5.13 0.92
C SER A 58 16.59 -6.66 0.98
N PHE A 59 15.86 -7.35 0.10
CA PHE A 59 15.96 -8.80 -0.08
C PHE A 59 17.35 -9.19 -0.60
N ALA A 60 17.84 -8.56 -1.67
CA ALA A 60 19.13 -8.90 -2.28
C ALA A 60 20.30 -8.73 -1.30
N GLU A 61 20.28 -7.68 -0.48
CA GLU A 61 21.27 -7.44 0.58
C GLU A 61 21.31 -8.59 1.61
N LYS A 62 20.15 -9.09 2.03
CA LYS A 62 20.07 -10.18 3.02
C LYS A 62 20.36 -11.55 2.42
N PHE A 63 19.91 -11.78 1.19
CA PHE A 63 20.11 -13.04 0.49
C PHE A 63 21.59 -13.30 0.20
N THR A 64 22.38 -12.24 -0.02
CA THR A 64 23.81 -12.33 -0.30
C THR A 64 24.69 -12.36 0.95
N ASP A 65 24.11 -12.16 2.14
CA ASP A 65 24.83 -12.19 3.42
C ASP A 65 24.64 -13.54 4.15
N PRO A 66 25.69 -14.37 4.29
CA PRO A 66 25.61 -15.62 5.03
C PRO A 66 25.17 -15.47 6.50
N ALA A 67 25.41 -14.31 7.12
CA ALA A 67 24.98 -14.05 8.50
C ALA A 67 23.46 -13.93 8.62
N TRP A 68 22.77 -13.47 7.58
CA TRP A 68 21.30 -13.45 7.52
C TRP A 68 20.73 -14.85 7.32
N LEU A 69 21.32 -15.64 6.42
CA LEU A 69 20.87 -17.02 6.16
C LEU A 69 20.97 -17.93 7.40
N GLY A 70 21.98 -17.69 8.24
CA GLY A 70 22.18 -18.40 9.51
C GLY A 70 21.49 -17.78 10.73
N GLY A 71 20.76 -16.67 10.58
CA GLY A 71 20.06 -15.99 11.68
C GLY A 71 20.93 -15.16 12.62
N ARG A 72 22.25 -15.22 12.50
CA ARG A 72 23.20 -14.47 13.34
C ARG A 72 23.01 -12.96 13.20
N ALA A 73 22.76 -12.48 11.99
CA ALA A 73 22.53 -11.05 11.74
C ALA A 73 21.32 -10.52 12.52
N VAL A 74 20.24 -11.32 12.60
CA VAL A 74 19.03 -10.95 13.36
C VAL A 74 19.32 -10.91 14.86
N GLY A 75 20.00 -11.94 15.39
CA GLY A 75 20.36 -11.98 16.81
C GLY A 75 21.24 -10.81 17.23
N ASN A 76 22.28 -10.50 16.44
CA ASN A 76 23.15 -9.36 16.68
C ASN A 76 22.38 -8.03 16.63
N PHE A 77 21.57 -7.84 15.59
CA PHE A 77 20.73 -6.65 15.44
C PHE A 77 19.84 -6.45 16.67
N LEU A 78 19.06 -7.46 17.06
CA LEU A 78 18.14 -7.34 18.19
C LEU A 78 18.89 -7.04 19.51
N GLY A 79 20.01 -7.72 19.75
CA GLY A 79 20.84 -7.47 20.93
C GLY A 79 21.41 -6.05 20.98
N ASP A 80 21.92 -5.56 19.85
CA ASP A 80 22.49 -4.21 19.75
C ASP A 80 21.43 -3.14 20.02
N GLN A 81 20.21 -3.31 19.50
CA GLN A 81 19.14 -2.32 19.67
C GLN A 81 18.65 -2.24 21.12
N THR A 82 18.51 -3.39 21.80
CA THR A 82 18.14 -3.43 23.22
C THR A 82 19.25 -2.82 24.10
N VAL A 83 20.52 -3.13 23.85
CA VAL A 83 21.64 -2.56 24.63
C VAL A 83 21.78 -1.05 24.45
N ASN A 84 21.52 -0.55 23.24
CA ASN A 84 21.61 0.88 22.92
C ASN A 84 20.37 1.69 23.35
N GLY A 85 19.33 1.04 23.90
CA GLY A 85 18.09 1.71 24.29
C GLY A 85 17.31 2.29 23.10
N ALA A 86 17.47 1.71 21.91
CA ALA A 86 16.81 2.17 20.69
C ALA A 86 15.37 1.66 20.55
N VAL A 87 15.00 0.65 21.34
CA VAL A 87 13.65 0.07 21.37
C VAL A 87 12.68 1.10 21.97
N PRO A 88 11.67 1.58 21.21
CA PRO A 88 10.82 2.70 21.63
C PRO A 88 9.86 2.35 22.77
N ILE A 89 9.52 1.07 22.96
CA ILE A 89 8.56 0.65 23.99
C ILE A 89 9.11 -0.55 24.79
N PRO A 90 9.12 -0.51 26.13
CA PRO A 90 9.68 -1.59 26.95
C PRO A 90 9.01 -2.96 26.77
N GLN A 91 7.73 -2.97 26.41
CA GLN A 91 6.98 -4.21 26.17
C GLN A 91 7.53 -4.96 24.95
N TYR A 92 8.18 -4.27 24.02
CA TYR A 92 8.77 -4.90 22.85
C TYR A 92 10.14 -5.52 23.17
N ASP A 93 10.88 -5.01 24.17
CA ASP A 93 12.09 -5.70 24.68
C ASP A 93 11.76 -7.11 25.19
N TRP A 94 10.65 -7.24 25.93
CA TRP A 94 10.19 -8.57 26.37
C TRP A 94 9.89 -9.49 25.17
N LEU A 95 9.28 -8.96 24.10
CA LEU A 95 8.99 -9.74 22.90
C LEU A 95 10.28 -10.15 22.17
N ILE A 96 11.28 -9.26 22.15
CA ILE A 96 12.61 -9.53 21.62
C ILE A 96 13.22 -10.71 22.39
N ASP A 97 13.30 -10.63 23.71
CA ASP A 97 13.95 -11.64 24.54
C ASP A 97 13.21 -12.98 24.54
N ALA A 98 11.89 -12.96 24.65
CA ALA A 98 11.08 -14.17 24.81
C ALA A 98 10.79 -14.88 23.49
N VAL A 99 10.73 -14.16 22.36
CA VAL A 99 10.24 -14.71 21.08
C VAL A 99 11.21 -14.48 19.94
N LEU A 100 11.61 -13.24 19.67
CA LEU A 100 12.35 -12.92 18.43
C LEU A 100 13.80 -13.43 18.47
N SER A 101 14.51 -13.22 19.58
CA SER A 101 15.89 -13.66 19.76
C SER A 101 16.02 -15.18 19.72
N PRO A 102 15.20 -15.97 20.45
CA PRO A 102 15.22 -17.44 20.34
C PRO A 102 14.88 -17.95 18.93
N ALA A 103 14.02 -17.23 18.20
CA ALA A 103 13.58 -17.60 16.85
C ALA A 103 14.41 -16.95 15.73
N GLY A 104 15.55 -16.32 16.04
CA GLY A 104 16.33 -15.48 15.12
C GLY A 104 16.52 -16.05 13.69
N PRO A 105 16.93 -17.32 13.51
CA PRO A 105 17.03 -17.93 12.18
C PRO A 105 15.71 -17.98 11.41
N VAL A 106 14.61 -18.37 12.08
CA VAL A 106 13.28 -18.44 11.45
C VAL A 106 12.80 -17.04 11.08
N ILE A 107 12.98 -16.07 11.97
CA ILE A 107 12.64 -14.66 11.73
C ILE A 107 13.43 -14.10 10.55
N GLY A 108 14.74 -14.39 10.45
CA GLY A 108 15.57 -13.96 9.33
C GLY A 108 15.07 -14.45 7.98
N TRP A 109 14.74 -15.75 7.89
CA TRP A 109 14.16 -16.33 6.68
C TRP A 109 12.78 -15.75 6.35
N LEU A 110 11.90 -15.62 7.35
CA LEU A 110 10.58 -15.05 7.18
C LEU A 110 10.64 -13.62 6.64
N VAL A 111 11.46 -12.77 7.27
CA VAL A 111 11.69 -11.39 6.84
C VAL A 111 12.19 -11.36 5.40
N MET A 112 13.21 -12.14 5.07
CA MET A 112 13.78 -12.17 3.72
C MET A 112 12.75 -12.59 2.67
N LEU A 113 12.00 -13.66 2.91
CA LEU A 113 10.96 -14.14 1.98
C LEU A 113 9.83 -13.13 1.81
N LEU A 114 9.40 -12.48 2.90
CA LEU A 114 8.38 -11.44 2.83
C LEU A 114 8.87 -10.24 2.02
N GLN A 115 10.13 -9.81 2.18
CA GLN A 115 10.70 -8.71 1.39
C GLN A 115 10.66 -9.01 -0.11
N LEU A 116 10.98 -10.24 -0.51
CA LEU A 116 10.88 -10.68 -1.90
C LEU A 116 9.44 -10.63 -2.41
N VAL A 117 8.51 -11.25 -1.68
CA VAL A 117 7.09 -11.34 -2.08
C VAL A 117 6.45 -9.95 -2.16
N ILE A 118 6.69 -9.09 -1.17
CA ILE A 118 6.18 -7.71 -1.14
C ILE A 118 6.74 -6.91 -2.33
N GLY A 119 8.05 -6.98 -2.58
CA GLY A 119 8.67 -6.28 -3.70
C GLY A 119 8.09 -6.69 -5.05
N LEU A 120 7.97 -8.00 -5.30
CA LEU A 120 7.40 -8.52 -6.54
C LEU A 120 5.91 -8.16 -6.70
N ALA A 121 5.13 -8.27 -5.63
CA ALA A 121 3.71 -7.89 -5.62
C ALA A 121 3.52 -6.40 -5.94
N ILE A 122 4.30 -5.51 -5.32
CA ILE A 122 4.20 -4.05 -5.53
C ILE A 122 4.63 -3.66 -6.95
N ILE A 123 5.72 -4.23 -7.47
CA ILE A 123 6.22 -3.92 -8.81
C ILE A 123 5.24 -4.39 -9.88
N SER A 124 4.83 -5.67 -9.80
CA SER A 124 3.89 -6.26 -10.75
C SER A 124 2.47 -5.69 -10.65
N GLY A 125 2.14 -5.11 -9.49
CA GLY A 125 0.80 -4.68 -9.14
C GLY A 125 -0.14 -5.88 -8.97
N THR A 126 0.28 -6.90 -8.22
CA THR A 126 -0.50 -8.12 -7.94
C THR A 126 -0.77 -8.23 -6.44
N ASP A 127 -2.04 -8.25 -6.04
CA ASP A 127 -2.47 -8.19 -4.63
C ASP A 127 -1.74 -7.04 -3.89
N THR A 128 -1.67 -5.88 -4.54
CA THR A 128 -0.79 -4.75 -4.17
C THR A 128 -1.15 -4.18 -2.81
N ASN A 129 -2.44 -4.08 -2.53
CA ASN A 129 -2.93 -3.54 -1.26
C ASN A 129 -2.55 -4.45 -0.09
N LEU A 130 -2.58 -5.76 -0.28
CA LEU A 130 -2.10 -6.71 0.72
C LEU A 130 -0.59 -6.55 0.94
N ALA A 131 0.19 -6.40 -0.14
CA ALA A 131 1.63 -6.17 -0.06
C ALA A 131 1.97 -4.87 0.71
N PHE A 132 1.22 -3.78 0.47
CA PHE A 132 1.38 -2.54 1.24
C PHE A 132 1.07 -2.75 2.73
N LEU A 133 -0.01 -3.45 3.08
CA LEU A 133 -0.39 -3.69 4.47
C LEU A 133 0.65 -4.57 5.19
N ILE A 134 1.09 -5.67 4.57
CA ILE A 134 2.15 -6.53 5.14
C ILE A 134 3.45 -5.74 5.30
N GLY A 135 3.84 -4.94 4.30
CA GLY A 135 5.03 -4.11 4.38
C GLY A 135 4.93 -3.03 5.47
N ILE A 136 3.75 -2.43 5.69
CA ILE A 136 3.54 -1.48 6.80
C ILE A 136 3.72 -2.21 8.13
N VAL A 137 3.06 -3.35 8.32
CA VAL A 137 3.19 -4.16 9.56
C VAL A 137 4.63 -4.55 9.83
N MET A 138 5.38 -4.94 8.80
CA MET A 138 6.77 -5.34 8.94
C MET A 138 7.67 -4.15 9.31
N ASN A 139 7.49 -2.99 8.69
CA ASN A 139 8.23 -1.78 9.05
C ASN A 139 7.86 -1.25 10.44
N VAL A 140 6.60 -1.39 10.87
CA VAL A 140 6.22 -1.07 12.26
C VAL A 140 6.98 -1.97 13.22
N ASN A 141 7.12 -3.27 12.92
CA ASN A 141 7.94 -4.16 13.73
C ASN A 141 9.42 -3.77 13.73
N PHE A 142 9.98 -3.33 12.60
CA PHE A 142 11.36 -2.83 12.56
C PHE A 142 11.55 -1.57 13.41
N MET A 143 10.62 -0.61 13.36
CA MET A 143 10.65 0.57 14.23
C MET A 143 10.56 0.18 15.71
N LEU A 144 9.70 -0.79 16.04
CA LEU A 144 9.57 -1.32 17.39
C LEU A 144 10.82 -2.08 17.85
N ALA A 145 11.57 -2.68 16.92
CA ALA A 145 12.87 -3.28 17.19
C ALA A 145 14.02 -2.27 17.21
N GLY A 146 13.76 -0.96 17.10
CA GLY A 146 14.77 0.11 17.14
C GLY A 146 15.29 0.59 15.78
N GLU A 147 14.83 0.02 14.66
CA GLU A 147 15.25 0.44 13.31
C GLU A 147 14.25 1.42 12.68
N ILE A 148 14.51 2.71 12.87
CA ILE A 148 13.64 3.79 12.39
C ILE A 148 13.84 4.06 10.88
N ASN A 149 15.06 3.96 10.36
CA ASN A 149 15.39 4.31 8.98
C ASN A 149 15.80 3.06 8.18
N PRO A 150 15.14 2.70 7.07
CA PRO A 150 14.16 3.47 6.32
C PRO A 150 12.69 3.20 6.69
N SER A 151 12.42 2.49 7.79
CA SER A 151 11.09 2.01 8.16
C SER A 151 10.00 3.09 8.19
N ALA A 152 10.28 4.22 8.84
CA ALA A 152 9.34 5.35 8.92
C ALA A 152 8.92 5.85 7.54
N PHE A 153 9.90 5.98 6.63
CA PHE A 153 9.68 6.44 5.26
C PHE A 153 8.86 5.43 4.44
N TYR A 154 9.12 4.13 4.61
CA TYR A 154 8.38 3.08 3.91
C TYR A 154 6.92 3.03 4.36
N ILE A 155 6.65 3.18 5.66
CA ILE A 155 5.28 3.21 6.19
C ILE A 155 4.51 4.37 5.59
N VAL A 156 5.05 5.60 5.63
CA VAL A 156 4.36 6.78 5.12
C VAL A 156 4.03 6.63 3.63
N ILE A 157 5.00 6.21 2.81
CA ILE A 157 4.75 6.05 1.38
C ILE A 157 3.72 4.95 1.12
N GLN A 158 3.85 3.78 1.74
CA GLN A 158 2.92 2.69 1.49
C GLN A 158 1.50 3.02 1.97
N THR A 159 1.36 3.73 3.08
CA THR A 159 0.06 4.24 3.54
C THR A 159 -0.56 5.16 2.49
N VAL A 160 0.21 6.11 1.96
CA VAL A 160 -0.27 7.01 0.89
C VAL A 160 -0.66 6.22 -0.36
N LEU A 161 0.19 5.29 -0.80
CA LEU A 161 -0.10 4.45 -1.98
C LEU A 161 -1.37 3.60 -1.80
N PHE A 162 -1.56 3.03 -0.60
CA PHE A 162 -2.75 2.26 -0.24
C PHE A 162 -4.02 3.13 -0.25
N VAL A 163 -4.01 4.25 0.48
CA VAL A 163 -5.17 5.15 0.63
C VAL A 163 -5.55 5.82 -0.71
N MET A 164 -4.56 6.05 -1.58
CA MET A 164 -4.79 6.65 -2.90
C MET A 164 -5.10 5.62 -3.99
N GLY A 165 -5.11 4.32 -3.69
CA GLY A 165 -5.47 3.28 -4.65
C GLY A 165 -4.42 3.05 -5.74
N ALA A 166 -3.14 3.31 -5.47
CA ALA A 166 -2.06 3.23 -6.45
C ALA A 166 -1.79 1.80 -6.99
N GLY A 167 -2.30 0.77 -6.31
CA GLY A 167 -2.26 -0.60 -6.85
C GLY A 167 -3.25 -0.83 -7.99
N GLY A 168 -4.33 -0.03 -8.09
CA GLY A 168 -5.43 -0.25 -9.03
C GLY A 168 -5.14 0.22 -10.46
N VAL A 169 -3.95 0.76 -10.69
CA VAL A 169 -3.52 1.38 -11.95
C VAL A 169 -2.24 0.70 -12.44
N ILE A 170 -2.07 0.55 -13.75
CA ILE A 170 -0.80 0.08 -14.38
C ILE A 170 -0.24 -1.17 -13.67
N GLY A 171 -1.04 -2.24 -13.56
CA GLY A 171 -0.66 -3.47 -12.84
C GLY A 171 -1.71 -4.58 -12.99
N PHE A 172 -1.39 -5.79 -12.56
CA PHE A 172 -2.31 -6.94 -12.68
C PHE A 172 -3.63 -6.75 -11.92
N ASP A 173 -3.63 -6.02 -10.81
CA ASP A 173 -4.81 -5.68 -10.02
C ASP A 173 -5.85 -4.91 -10.84
N SER A 174 -5.44 -4.04 -11.77
CA SER A 174 -6.34 -3.32 -12.69
C SER A 174 -7.15 -4.25 -13.60
N VAL A 175 -6.62 -5.46 -13.84
CA VAL A 175 -7.27 -6.52 -14.64
C VAL A 175 -8.02 -7.49 -13.73
N LEU A 176 -7.38 -7.95 -12.65
CA LEU A 176 -7.93 -8.90 -11.68
C LEU A 176 -9.17 -8.36 -10.95
N ALA A 177 -9.21 -7.06 -10.66
CA ALA A 177 -10.35 -6.41 -10.03
C ALA A 177 -11.66 -6.61 -10.80
N LYS A 178 -11.59 -6.75 -12.13
CA LYS A 178 -12.76 -7.00 -13.00
C LYS A 178 -13.25 -8.45 -12.95
N GLN A 179 -12.41 -9.37 -12.51
CA GLN A 179 -12.67 -10.82 -12.56
C GLN A 179 -13.07 -11.40 -11.20
N ARG A 180 -12.71 -10.76 -10.07
CA ARG A 180 -13.01 -11.27 -8.73
C ARG A 180 -14.43 -10.89 -8.26
N PRO A 181 -15.31 -11.87 -7.93
CA PRO A 181 -16.70 -11.63 -7.54
C PRO A 181 -16.85 -10.86 -6.23
N THR A 182 -15.94 -11.09 -5.27
CA THR A 182 -15.97 -10.45 -3.96
C THR A 182 -15.07 -9.21 -3.94
N PRO A 183 -15.60 -8.02 -3.62
CA PRO A 183 -14.81 -6.82 -3.49
C PRO A 183 -14.05 -6.79 -2.17
N SER A 184 -12.80 -7.27 -2.15
CA SER A 184 -11.88 -6.98 -1.05
C SER A 184 -10.88 -5.90 -1.43
N LEU A 185 -11.04 -4.70 -0.87
CA LEU A 185 -10.09 -3.59 -1.02
C LEU A 185 -8.74 -3.90 -0.36
N LEU A 186 -8.72 -4.71 0.70
CA LEU A 186 -7.49 -5.03 1.43
C LEU A 186 -6.54 -5.92 0.63
N ILE A 187 -7.08 -6.68 -0.32
CA ILE A 187 -6.30 -7.63 -1.12
C ILE A 187 -5.95 -7.03 -2.47
N VAL A 188 -6.96 -6.74 -3.28
CA VAL A 188 -6.79 -6.24 -4.65
C VAL A 188 -7.14 -4.78 -4.70
N ALA A 189 -6.22 -3.96 -5.20
CA ALA A 189 -6.50 -2.55 -5.40
C ALA A 189 -7.53 -2.33 -6.51
N ARG A 190 -8.47 -1.38 -6.31
CA ARG A 190 -9.59 -1.13 -7.22
C ARG A 190 -9.65 0.33 -7.69
N PRO A 191 -10.15 0.59 -8.90
CA PRO A 191 -10.37 1.96 -9.39
C PRO A 191 -11.41 2.76 -8.59
N ASP A 192 -12.53 2.14 -8.22
CA ASP A 192 -13.52 2.75 -7.32
C ASP A 192 -13.46 2.12 -5.92
N PRO A 193 -13.00 2.85 -4.89
CA PRO A 193 -12.96 2.35 -3.52
C PRO A 193 -14.33 2.23 -2.86
N ARG A 194 -15.41 2.83 -3.40
CA ARG A 194 -16.76 2.78 -2.81
C ARG A 194 -17.40 1.40 -2.93
N GLU A 195 -17.04 0.65 -3.98
CA GLU A 195 -17.45 -0.73 -4.21
C GLU A 195 -16.76 -1.72 -3.26
N THR A 196 -16.49 -1.32 -2.01
CA THR A 196 -15.79 -2.13 -1.01
C THR A 196 -16.78 -2.91 -0.12
N SER A 197 -16.37 -4.06 0.39
CA SER A 197 -17.21 -4.85 1.29
C SER A 197 -17.34 -4.20 2.67
N GLU A 198 -18.43 -4.49 3.40
CA GLU A 198 -18.55 -4.06 4.81
C GLU A 198 -17.40 -4.59 5.68
N ARG A 199 -16.94 -5.82 5.39
CA ARG A 199 -15.80 -6.43 6.08
C ARG A 199 -14.54 -5.59 5.93
N ASP A 200 -14.25 -5.07 4.74
CA ASP A 200 -13.07 -4.20 4.54
C ASP A 200 -13.24 -2.87 5.27
N ARG A 201 -14.45 -2.30 5.31
CA ARG A 201 -14.72 -1.06 6.06
C ARG A 201 -14.42 -1.25 7.55
N THR A 202 -14.93 -2.34 8.14
CA THR A 202 -14.63 -2.71 9.53
C THR A 202 -13.15 -2.99 9.74
N ALA A 203 -12.49 -3.67 8.79
CA ALA A 203 -11.06 -3.91 8.88
C ALA A 203 -10.24 -2.63 8.84
N ILE A 204 -10.62 -1.63 8.03
CA ILE A 204 -9.99 -0.30 8.01
C ILE A 204 -10.20 0.41 9.35
N ASP A 205 -11.39 0.31 9.95
CA ASP A 205 -11.66 0.84 11.29
C ASP A 205 -10.72 0.19 12.33
N VAL A 206 -10.56 -1.14 12.28
CA VAL A 206 -9.63 -1.88 13.15
C VAL A 206 -8.18 -1.46 12.91
N LEU A 207 -7.74 -1.34 11.66
CA LEU A 207 -6.37 -0.90 11.33
C LEU A 207 -6.11 0.53 11.81
N ALA A 208 -7.09 1.43 11.69
CA ALA A 208 -6.99 2.79 12.21
C ALA A 208 -6.91 2.81 13.74
N LEU A 209 -7.69 1.98 14.43
CA LEU A 209 -7.61 1.84 15.89
C LEU A 209 -6.26 1.30 16.35
N LEU A 210 -5.74 0.26 15.68
CA LEU A 210 -4.43 -0.30 15.98
C LEU A 210 -3.33 0.74 15.72
N ALA A 211 -3.37 1.44 14.60
CA ALA A 211 -2.43 2.53 14.32
C ALA A 211 -2.52 3.66 15.37
N GLY A 212 -3.73 4.01 15.80
CA GLY A 212 -3.95 5.03 16.83
C GLY A 212 -3.41 4.59 18.19
N LEU A 213 -3.59 3.32 18.56
CA LEU A 213 -3.01 2.75 19.77
C LEU A 213 -1.48 2.78 19.71
N MET A 214 -0.89 2.38 18.59
CA MET A 214 0.57 2.44 18.39
C MET A 214 1.09 3.88 18.43
N SER A 215 0.34 4.83 17.88
CA SER A 215 0.68 6.25 17.95
C SER A 215 0.71 6.74 19.40
N TRP A 216 -0.34 6.40 20.16
CA TRP A 216 -0.42 6.73 21.59
C TRP A 216 0.72 6.10 22.39
N LEU A 217 1.02 4.82 22.17
CA LEU A 217 2.14 4.12 22.82
C LEU A 217 3.49 4.76 22.49
N GLY A 218 3.73 5.15 21.24
CA GLY A 218 4.95 5.86 20.85
C GLY A 218 5.10 7.19 21.60
N PHE A 219 4.06 8.02 21.60
CA PHE A 219 4.09 9.30 22.32
C PHE A 219 4.20 9.15 23.84
N ALA A 220 3.65 8.08 24.41
CA ALA A 220 3.74 7.80 25.84
C ALA A 220 5.16 7.44 26.32
N HIS A 221 6.06 7.08 25.41
CA HIS A 221 7.44 6.67 25.72
C HIS A 221 8.50 7.59 25.08
N VAL A 222 8.12 8.83 24.73
CA VAL A 222 9.09 9.84 24.27
C VAL A 222 9.96 10.28 25.43
N ASN A 223 11.27 10.20 25.26
CA ASN A 223 12.25 10.57 26.28
C ASN A 223 12.91 11.92 25.98
N ASP A 224 12.98 12.33 24.70
CA ASP A 224 13.55 13.61 24.29
C ASP A 224 12.57 14.46 23.46
N PHE A 225 12.16 15.60 24.02
CA PHE A 225 11.32 16.61 23.36
C PHE A 225 12.12 17.83 22.89
N SER A 226 13.45 17.78 22.94
CA SER A 226 14.28 18.88 22.47
C SER A 226 14.09 19.11 20.96
N PRO A 227 14.35 20.33 20.43
CA PRO A 227 14.32 20.58 19.00
C PRO A 227 15.28 19.70 18.18
N THR A 228 16.32 19.16 18.83
CA THR A 228 17.26 18.17 18.28
C THR A 228 16.80 16.71 18.48
N GLY A 229 15.80 16.48 19.33
CA GLY A 229 15.21 15.19 19.70
C GLY A 229 14.33 14.56 18.62
N ILE A 230 14.39 15.04 17.37
CA ILE A 230 13.74 14.42 16.20
C ILE A 230 14.20 12.96 15.98
N ILE A 231 15.27 12.54 16.67
CA ILE A 231 15.84 11.19 16.63
C ILE A 231 15.18 10.24 17.67
N ASP A 232 14.36 10.74 18.60
CA ASP A 232 13.70 9.90 19.60
C ASP A 232 12.80 8.83 18.93
N PRO A 233 13.07 7.52 19.14
CA PRO A 233 12.32 6.45 18.49
C PRO A 233 10.82 6.46 18.79
N GLY A 234 10.44 6.82 20.03
CA GLY A 234 9.06 6.94 20.46
C GLY A 234 8.33 8.08 19.75
N LEU A 235 9.01 9.22 19.57
CA LEU A 235 8.46 10.39 18.88
C LEU A 235 8.20 10.10 17.40
N VAL A 236 9.15 9.45 16.73
CA VAL A 236 9.03 9.08 15.31
C VAL A 236 7.94 8.03 15.13
N LEU A 237 7.91 6.98 15.97
CA LEU A 237 6.83 5.98 15.95
C LEU A 237 5.47 6.62 16.16
N GLY A 238 5.33 7.45 17.20
CA GLY A 238 4.10 8.18 17.52
C GLY A 238 3.58 8.98 16.34
N THR A 239 4.46 9.75 15.69
CA THR A 239 4.15 10.62 14.57
C THR A 239 3.76 9.84 13.30
N VAL A 240 4.56 8.84 12.92
CA VAL A 240 4.29 8.01 11.72
C VAL A 240 2.97 7.26 11.86
N MET A 241 2.69 6.74 13.05
CA MET A 241 1.46 6.02 13.32
C MET A 241 0.25 6.96 13.42
N ALA A 242 0.42 8.20 13.88
CA ALA A 242 -0.63 9.23 13.82
C ALA A 242 -1.01 9.54 12.37
N VAL A 243 -0.02 9.81 11.51
CA VAL A 243 -0.24 10.05 10.07
C VAL A 243 -0.96 8.86 9.43
N THR A 244 -0.58 7.63 9.77
CA THR A 244 -1.23 6.42 9.28
C THR A 244 -2.68 6.33 9.74
N THR A 245 -2.94 6.60 11.01
CA THR A 245 -4.29 6.63 11.59
C THR A 245 -5.20 7.61 10.85
N PHE A 246 -4.78 8.87 10.72
CA PHE A 246 -5.57 9.88 10.03
C PHE A 246 -5.79 9.54 8.56
N SER A 247 -4.78 8.98 7.89
CA SER A 247 -4.91 8.55 6.50
C SER A 247 -5.95 7.44 6.33
N LEU A 248 -5.99 6.47 7.26
CA LEU A 248 -7.00 5.40 7.27
C LEU A 248 -8.40 5.92 7.61
N LEU A 249 -8.53 6.90 8.52
CA LEU A 249 -9.81 7.55 8.81
C LEU A 249 -10.33 8.35 7.61
N ILE A 250 -9.45 9.06 6.90
CA ILE A 250 -9.80 9.75 5.65
C ILE A 250 -10.24 8.73 4.60
N LEU A 251 -9.51 7.62 4.44
CA LEU A 251 -9.94 6.53 3.57
C LEU A 251 -11.33 6.06 3.96
N ARG A 252 -11.56 5.79 5.25
CA ARG A 252 -12.85 5.32 5.77
C ARG A 252 -14.02 6.23 5.41
N LEU A 253 -13.82 7.55 5.50
CA LEU A 253 -14.81 8.56 5.11
C LEU A 253 -15.05 8.57 3.59
N ARG A 254 -14.02 8.34 2.78
CA ARG A 254 -14.14 8.26 1.31
C ARG A 254 -14.91 7.04 0.82
N LEU A 255 -15.07 6.00 1.64
CA LEU A 255 -15.84 4.80 1.31
C LEU A 255 -17.36 5.00 1.45
N VAL A 256 -17.80 6.09 2.07
CA VAL A 256 -19.23 6.42 2.22
C VAL A 256 -19.73 7.12 0.96
N ASP A 257 -20.83 6.64 0.38
CA ASP A 257 -21.48 7.34 -0.73
C ASP A 257 -22.34 8.49 -0.20
N LEU A 258 -21.89 9.72 -0.45
CA LEU A 258 -22.60 10.95 -0.09
C LEU A 258 -23.39 11.53 -1.27
N SER A 259 -23.45 10.85 -2.42
CA SER A 259 -24.25 11.31 -3.57
C SER A 259 -25.70 11.64 -3.22
N PRO A 260 -26.41 10.92 -2.32
CA PRO A 260 -27.78 11.29 -1.94
C PRO A 260 -27.87 12.58 -1.12
N VAL A 261 -26.86 12.87 -0.31
CA VAL A 261 -26.78 14.08 0.53
C VAL A 261 -26.59 15.32 -0.33
N PHE A 262 -25.77 15.23 -1.38
CA PHE A 262 -25.51 16.34 -2.29
C PHE A 262 -26.53 16.44 -3.44
N ALA A 263 -27.35 15.42 -3.65
CA ALA A 263 -28.43 15.42 -4.64
C ALA A 263 -29.65 16.25 -4.19
N THR A 264 -29.79 16.58 -2.89
CA THR A 264 -30.83 17.51 -2.46
C THR A 264 -30.51 18.90 -3.02
N LYS A 265 -31.38 19.40 -3.92
CA LYS A 265 -31.36 20.81 -4.34
C LYS A 265 -31.25 21.69 -3.09
N PRO A 266 -30.40 22.72 -3.06
CA PRO A 266 -30.44 23.68 -1.97
C PRO A 266 -31.88 24.20 -1.87
N ASP A 267 -32.43 24.16 -0.65
CA ASP A 267 -33.77 24.66 -0.38
C ASP A 267 -33.86 26.11 -0.90
N PRO A 268 -34.79 26.43 -1.83
CA PRO A 268 -34.94 27.76 -2.39
C PRO A 268 -35.05 28.88 -1.34
N GLY A 269 -35.43 28.55 -0.10
CA GLY A 269 -35.47 29.48 1.03
C GLY A 269 -34.12 30.14 1.37
N TRP A 270 -32.99 29.44 1.19
CA TRP A 270 -31.66 30.02 1.47
C TRP A 270 -31.22 31.02 0.40
N THR A 271 -31.69 30.87 -0.83
CA THR A 271 -31.43 31.84 -1.91
C THR A 271 -32.22 33.14 -1.79
N LEU A 272 -33.35 33.14 -1.06
CA LEU A 272 -34.17 34.33 -0.84
C LEU A 272 -33.66 35.16 0.35
N LEU A 273 -33.25 34.51 1.44
CA LEU A 273 -32.69 35.18 2.62
C LEU A 273 -31.36 35.92 2.35
N GLY A 274 -30.60 35.48 1.35
CA GLY A 274 -29.37 36.16 0.91
C GLY A 274 -29.62 37.37 -0.02
N ARG A 275 -30.72 37.39 -0.78
CA ARG A 275 -31.00 38.50 -1.72
C ARG A 275 -31.67 39.70 -1.07
N GLU A 276 -32.51 39.49 -0.05
CA GLU A 276 -33.12 40.62 0.68
C GLU A 276 -32.10 41.37 1.53
N LYS A 277 -31.20 40.67 2.24
CA LYS A 277 -30.13 41.31 3.03
C LYS A 277 -29.12 42.10 2.20
N VAL A 278 -28.86 41.72 0.95
CA VAL A 278 -27.96 42.47 0.05
C VAL A 278 -28.64 43.70 -0.55
N ARG A 279 -29.98 43.73 -0.59
CA ARG A 279 -30.75 44.86 -1.11
C ARG A 279 -30.91 45.99 -0.07
N ASP A 280 -30.98 45.64 1.21
CA ASP A 280 -31.03 46.61 2.32
C ASP A 280 -29.67 47.23 2.66
N LEU A 281 -28.56 46.60 2.29
CA LEU A 281 -27.21 47.18 2.45
C LEU A 281 -26.82 48.15 1.31
N ARG A 282 -27.71 48.38 0.33
CA ARG A 282 -27.52 49.36 -0.76
C ARG A 282 -28.54 50.50 -0.74
N ARG A 283 -29.28 50.68 0.36
CA ARG A 283 -30.13 51.84 0.60
C ARG A 283 -29.59 52.68 1.74
#